data_AF-A3LV06-F1
#
_entry.id   AF-A3LV06-F1
#
_cell.length_a   1.000
_cell.length_b   1.000
_cell.length_c   1.000
_cell.angle_alpha   90.00
_cell.angle_beta   90.00
_cell.angle_gamma   90.00
#
_symmetry.space_group_name_H-M   'P 1'
#
loop_
_entity.id
_entity.type
_entity.pdbx_description
1 polymer ?
#
loop_
_entity_poly.entity_id
_entity_poly.type
_entity_poly.pdbx_seq_one_letter_code
_entity_poly.pdbx_strand_id
1 'polypeptide(L)'
;MFNVSATLNVSRLLYNPSLCLPHVTLKSFDQISLPFSIPNHPDVEIKGVVLDKDNCIAKDHDDKIWPAYEETWKKLQGAFPKEHLLIVSNSAGTNDDINYTQAIKLEKDTGVTVLRHPTKKPGCFGEIGEYFKQFDILPHEILIVGDRLFTDMLMANMMGSWGLWLSDGVEQSQKVFPKMERQLYSRLVASQGENPWVPPTPTSNL
;
A
#
# COMPACT_ATOMS: atom_id res chain seq x y z
N MET A 1 15.07 -19.94 -11.63
CA MET A 1 15.71 -19.05 -10.64
C MET A 1 14.82 -19.00 -9.40
N PHE A 2 15.31 -19.49 -8.26
CA PHE A 2 14.59 -19.33 -6.99
C PHE A 2 14.44 -17.84 -6.71
N ASN A 3 13.21 -17.37 -6.49
CA ASN A 3 12.94 -15.96 -6.24
C ASN A 3 13.40 -15.62 -4.81
N VAL A 4 14.66 -15.21 -4.69
CA VAL A 4 15.33 -14.89 -3.42
C VAL A 4 14.50 -13.91 -2.57
N SER A 5 13.81 -12.97 -3.23
CA SER A 5 12.89 -12.03 -2.55
C SER A 5 11.70 -12.75 -1.92
N ALA A 6 11.06 -13.69 -2.64
CA ALA A 6 9.97 -14.48 -2.09
C ALA A 6 10.42 -15.35 -0.90
N THR A 7 11.59 -15.99 -1.00
CA THR A 7 12.14 -16.82 0.09
C THR A 7 12.51 -15.99 1.33
N LEU A 8 13.14 -14.82 1.14
CA LEU A 8 13.48 -13.90 2.23
C LEU A 8 12.24 -13.33 2.92
N ASN A 9 11.23 -12.89 2.16
CA ASN A 9 10.01 -12.32 2.74
C ASN A 9 9.19 -13.36 3.50
N VAL A 10 9.10 -14.59 2.98
CA VAL A 10 8.48 -15.70 3.72
C VAL A 10 9.22 -15.97 5.03
N SER A 11 10.56 -15.97 5.02
CA SER A 11 11.34 -16.16 6.25
C SER A 11 11.09 -15.06 7.28
N ARG A 12 11.04 -13.78 6.86
CA ARG A 12 10.74 -12.64 7.75
C ARG A 12 9.37 -12.76 8.42
N LEU A 13 8.36 -13.16 7.66
CA LEU A 13 7.00 -13.33 8.17
C LEU A 13 6.86 -14.53 9.13
N LEU A 14 7.68 -15.57 8.96
CA LEU A 14 7.74 -16.67 9.92
C LEU A 14 8.33 -16.23 11.27
N TYR A 15 9.29 -15.31 11.28
CA TYR A 15 9.92 -14.79 12.51
C TYR A 15 9.13 -13.63 13.14
N ASN A 16 8.52 -12.76 12.34
CA ASN A 16 7.73 -11.63 12.82
C ASN A 16 6.48 -11.42 11.95
N PRO A 17 5.37 -12.11 12.25
CA PRO A 17 4.14 -12.01 11.47
C PRO A 17 3.46 -10.65 11.60
N SER A 18 3.73 -9.87 12.66
CA SER A 18 3.22 -8.50 12.80
C SER A 18 3.67 -7.57 11.68
N LEU A 19 4.78 -7.88 11.00
CA LEU A 19 5.28 -7.06 9.90
C LEU A 19 4.34 -6.99 8.69
N CYS A 20 3.38 -7.90 8.53
CA CYS A 20 2.39 -7.80 7.46
C CYS A 20 1.04 -7.24 7.92
N LEU A 21 0.90 -6.87 9.19
CA LEU A 21 -0.36 -6.38 9.72
C LEU A 21 -0.59 -4.91 9.32
N PRO A 22 -1.84 -4.54 9.01
CA PRO A 22 -2.19 -3.16 8.73
C PRO A 22 -2.40 -2.35 10.01
N HIS A 23 -2.25 -1.03 9.89
CA HIS A 23 -2.63 -0.06 10.93
C HIS A 23 -4.10 0.34 10.82
N VAL A 24 -4.63 0.36 9.60
CA VAL A 24 -6.02 0.65 9.27
C VAL A 24 -6.54 -0.43 8.33
N THR A 25 -7.76 -0.92 8.58
CA THR A 25 -8.41 -1.89 7.70
C THR A 25 -9.74 -1.34 7.23
N LEU A 26 -9.92 -1.23 5.91
CA LEU A 26 -11.18 -0.90 5.26
C LEU A 26 -11.54 -2.03 4.30
N LYS A 27 -12.80 -2.10 3.85
CA LYS A 27 -13.16 -3.10 2.83
C LYS A 27 -12.65 -2.68 1.46
N SER A 28 -12.86 -1.43 1.11
CA SER A 28 -12.69 -0.90 -0.24
C SER A 28 -12.30 0.58 -0.21
N PHE A 29 -11.73 1.05 -1.32
CA PHE A 29 -11.13 2.39 -1.41
C PHE A 29 -12.15 3.52 -1.18
N ASP A 30 -13.40 3.35 -1.60
CA ASP A 30 -14.49 4.32 -1.39
C ASP A 30 -14.80 4.60 0.08
N GLN A 31 -14.38 3.73 1.00
CA GLN A 31 -14.57 3.91 2.44
C GLN A 31 -13.51 4.82 3.09
N ILE A 32 -12.49 5.25 2.32
CA ILE A 32 -11.49 6.19 2.83
C ILE A 32 -12.18 7.53 3.17
N SER A 33 -11.94 7.98 4.39
CA SER A 33 -12.32 9.31 4.86
C SER A 33 -11.07 10.18 4.98
N LEU A 34 -11.23 11.47 4.63
CA LEU A 34 -10.19 12.48 4.71
C LEU A 34 -10.60 13.58 5.70
N PRO A 35 -9.68 14.10 6.54
CA PRO A 35 -8.27 13.68 6.66
C PRO A 35 -8.14 12.26 7.20
N PHE A 36 -7.03 11.58 6.84
CA PHE A 36 -6.77 10.23 7.36
C PHE A 36 -6.68 10.24 8.88
N SER A 37 -7.28 9.24 9.52
CA SER A 37 -7.20 9.04 10.97
C SER A 37 -6.59 7.69 11.27
N ILE A 38 -5.51 7.66 12.05
CA ILE A 38 -4.86 6.43 12.48
C ILE A 38 -5.37 6.06 13.88
N PRO A 39 -5.98 4.88 14.08
CA PRO A 39 -6.46 4.44 15.38
C PRO A 39 -5.36 4.48 16.43
N ASN A 40 -5.66 5.04 17.61
CA ASN A 40 -4.74 5.22 18.75
C ASN A 40 -3.54 6.15 18.49
N HIS A 41 -3.49 6.84 17.34
CA HIS A 41 -2.43 7.78 16.99
C HIS A 41 -3.03 9.08 16.42
N PRO A 42 -3.76 9.86 17.25
CA PRO A 42 -4.50 11.05 16.79
C PRO A 42 -3.60 12.20 16.32
N ASP A 43 -2.34 12.22 16.75
CA ASP A 43 -1.37 13.28 16.42
C ASP A 43 -0.62 13.02 15.10
N VAL A 44 -0.94 11.92 14.41
CA VAL A 44 -0.30 11.56 13.13
C VAL A 44 -0.86 12.43 12.01
N GLU A 45 0.04 13.18 11.38
CA GLU A 45 -0.24 13.89 10.14
C GLU A 45 0.32 13.09 8.95
N ILE A 46 -0.56 12.67 8.04
CA ILE A 46 -0.15 12.04 6.78
C ILE A 46 0.12 13.13 5.75
N LYS A 47 1.35 13.19 5.25
CA LYS A 47 1.80 14.16 4.24
C LYS A 47 1.99 13.55 2.87
N GLY A 48 2.26 12.25 2.78
CA GLY A 48 2.41 11.51 1.53
C GLY A 48 1.53 10.25 1.50
N VAL A 49 1.02 9.89 0.31
CA VAL A 49 0.19 8.70 0.12
C VAL A 49 0.73 7.87 -1.02
N VAL A 50 1.01 6.60 -0.74
CA VAL A 50 1.37 5.58 -1.73
C VAL A 50 0.17 4.70 -2.00
N LEU A 51 -0.16 4.51 -3.27
CA LEU A 51 -1.37 3.83 -3.73
C LEU A 51 -0.98 2.63 -4.59
N ASP A 52 -1.43 1.44 -4.20
CA ASP A 52 -1.39 0.31 -5.13
C ASP A 52 -2.38 0.51 -6.29
N LYS A 53 -2.09 -0.13 -7.42
CA LYS A 53 -2.92 -0.13 -8.63
C LYS A 53 -3.97 -1.24 -8.60
N ASP A 54 -3.50 -2.47 -8.79
CA ASP A 54 -4.34 -3.63 -9.11
C ASP A 54 -5.14 -4.06 -7.88
N ASN A 55 -6.47 -4.18 -8.04
CA ASN A 55 -7.43 -4.45 -6.97
C ASN A 55 -7.42 -3.42 -5.81
N CYS A 56 -6.81 -2.26 -6.00
CA CYS A 56 -6.77 -1.17 -5.03
C CYS A 56 -7.50 0.08 -5.56
N ILE A 57 -6.90 0.84 -6.47
CA ILE A 57 -7.56 2.00 -7.11
C ILE A 57 -8.24 1.61 -8.43
N ALA A 58 -7.76 0.53 -9.05
CA ALA A 58 -8.26 -0.02 -10.30
C ALA A 58 -8.64 -1.49 -10.12
N LYS A 59 -9.54 -1.98 -10.98
CA LYS A 59 -9.81 -3.42 -11.04
C LYS A 59 -8.53 -4.15 -11.50
N ASP A 60 -8.36 -5.41 -11.10
CA ASP A 60 -7.23 -6.25 -11.54
C ASP A 60 -7.10 -6.22 -13.07
N HIS A 61 -5.89 -5.91 -13.56
CA HIS A 61 -5.57 -5.73 -14.99
C HIS A 61 -6.23 -4.55 -15.72
N ASP A 62 -6.91 -3.66 -14.99
CA ASP A 62 -7.41 -2.39 -15.53
C ASP A 62 -6.40 -1.25 -15.27
N ASP A 63 -6.57 -0.14 -15.98
CA ASP A 63 -5.73 1.05 -15.89
C ASP A 63 -6.52 2.33 -15.62
N LYS A 64 -7.80 2.19 -15.28
CA LYS A 64 -8.67 3.28 -14.88
C LYS A 64 -9.01 3.19 -13.40
N ILE A 65 -9.23 4.35 -12.79
CA ILE A 65 -9.87 4.42 -11.47
C ILE A 65 -11.21 3.69 -11.56
N TRP A 66 -11.44 2.77 -10.64
CA TRP A 66 -12.70 2.03 -10.59
C TRP A 66 -13.87 3.02 -10.45
N PRO A 67 -14.97 2.90 -11.22
CA PRO A 67 -16.02 3.92 -11.25
C PRO A 67 -16.61 4.28 -9.88
N ALA A 68 -16.73 3.31 -8.97
CA ALA A 68 -17.22 3.55 -7.62
C ALA A 68 -16.25 4.39 -6.76
N TYR A 69 -14.99 4.51 -7.17
CA TYR A 69 -13.93 5.19 -6.42
C TYR A 69 -13.66 6.61 -6.92
N GLU A 70 -14.30 7.06 -8.00
CA GLU A 70 -14.05 8.38 -8.59
C GLU A 70 -14.24 9.54 -7.62
N GLU A 71 -15.27 9.48 -6.76
CA GLU A 71 -15.53 10.54 -5.78
C GLU A 71 -14.42 10.60 -4.73
N THR A 72 -14.05 9.45 -4.16
CA THR A 72 -12.96 9.35 -3.18
C THR A 72 -11.62 9.71 -3.79
N TRP A 73 -11.37 9.32 -5.05
CA TRP A 73 -10.19 9.71 -5.81
C TRP A 73 -10.09 11.23 -5.97
N LYS A 74 -11.17 11.90 -6.38
CA LYS A 74 -11.21 13.37 -6.50
C LYS A 74 -10.99 14.05 -5.15
N LYS A 75 -11.58 13.54 -4.07
CA LYS A 75 -11.34 14.05 -2.71
C LYS A 75 -9.88 13.91 -2.31
N LEU A 76 -9.25 12.78 -2.62
CA LEU A 76 -7.83 12.54 -2.35
C LEU A 76 -6.93 13.51 -3.12
N GLN A 77 -7.18 13.70 -4.42
CA GLN A 77 -6.45 14.68 -5.25
C GLN A 77 -6.66 16.12 -4.78
N GLY A 78 -7.82 16.46 -4.21
CA GLY A 78 -8.08 17.78 -3.66
C GLY A 78 -7.43 18.01 -2.28
N ALA A 79 -7.10 16.95 -1.54
CA ALA A 79 -6.54 17.03 -0.19
C ALA A 79 -5.00 17.07 -0.17
N PHE A 80 -4.35 16.58 -1.22
CA PHE A 80 -2.89 16.48 -1.30
C PHE A 80 -2.34 17.20 -2.53
N PRO A 81 -1.15 17.83 -2.45
CA PRO A 81 -0.38 18.18 -3.63
C PRO A 81 -0.18 16.96 -4.52
N LYS A 82 -0.16 17.17 -5.84
CA LYS A 82 -0.05 16.06 -6.80
C LYS A 82 1.19 15.21 -6.54
N GLU A 83 2.30 15.85 -6.21
CA GLU A 83 3.60 15.23 -5.96
C GLU A 83 3.59 14.38 -4.68
N HIS A 84 2.65 14.62 -3.76
CA HIS A 84 2.51 13.89 -2.51
C HIS A 84 1.68 12.61 -2.68
N LEU A 85 1.09 12.39 -3.86
CA LEU A 85 0.44 11.15 -4.24
C LEU A 85 1.36 10.37 -5.17
N LEU A 86 1.55 9.08 -4.89
CA LEU A 86 2.42 8.21 -5.67
C LEU A 86 1.74 6.86 -5.91
N ILE A 87 1.67 6.41 -7.16
CA ILE A 87 1.20 5.07 -7.49
C ILE A 87 2.41 4.12 -7.56
N VAL A 88 2.31 2.96 -6.89
CA VAL A 88 3.34 1.91 -6.91
C VAL A 88 2.70 0.58 -7.25
N SER A 89 3.12 -0.01 -8.38
CA SER A 89 2.51 -1.22 -8.94
C SER A 89 3.57 -2.30 -9.21
N ASN A 90 3.18 -3.58 -9.10
CA ASN A 90 4.03 -4.70 -9.51
C ASN A 90 3.97 -5.00 -11.01
N SER A 91 3.17 -4.24 -11.77
CA SER A 91 3.02 -4.34 -13.23
C SER A 91 3.48 -3.05 -13.92
N ALA A 92 2.95 -1.89 -13.55
CA ALA A 92 3.32 -0.60 -14.13
C ALA A 92 4.55 0.01 -13.45
N GLY A 93 5.48 0.57 -14.23
CA GLY A 93 6.69 1.22 -13.72
C GLY A 93 7.83 0.27 -13.34
N THR A 94 7.64 -1.03 -13.54
CA THR A 94 8.65 -2.07 -13.28
C THR A 94 9.48 -2.39 -14.51
N ASN A 95 10.51 -3.24 -14.37
CA ASN A 95 11.27 -3.77 -15.51
C ASN A 95 10.42 -4.59 -16.51
N ASP A 96 9.26 -5.08 -16.07
CA ASP A 96 8.33 -5.78 -16.96
C ASP A 96 7.48 -4.80 -17.79
N ASP A 97 7.46 -3.52 -17.42
CA ASP A 97 6.78 -2.45 -18.16
C ASP A 97 7.70 -1.86 -19.23
N ILE A 98 7.76 -2.55 -20.37
CA ILE A 98 8.62 -2.15 -21.49
C ILE A 98 8.35 -0.71 -21.89
N ASN A 99 9.42 0.10 -21.92
CA ASN A 99 9.38 1.55 -22.18
C ASN A 99 8.43 2.33 -21.25
N TYR A 100 8.07 1.78 -20.11
CA TYR A 100 7.16 2.35 -19.12
C TYR A 100 5.78 2.74 -19.68
N THR A 101 5.30 2.02 -20.69
CA THR A 101 4.07 2.35 -21.40
C THR A 101 2.83 2.29 -20.51
N GLN A 102 2.75 1.31 -19.61
CA GLN A 102 1.63 1.21 -18.66
C GLN A 102 1.67 2.35 -17.65
N ALA A 103 2.85 2.68 -17.14
CA ALA A 103 3.02 3.77 -16.20
C ALA A 103 2.68 5.13 -16.83
N ILE A 104 3.15 5.42 -18.04
CA ILE A 104 2.82 6.65 -18.78
C ILE A 104 1.31 6.76 -19.01
N LYS A 105 0.66 5.66 -19.40
CA LYS A 105 -0.79 5.63 -19.59
C LYS A 105 -1.51 5.93 -18.27
N LEU A 106 -1.12 5.25 -17.20
CA LEU A 106 -1.75 5.41 -15.89
C LEU A 106 -1.56 6.83 -15.33
N GLU A 107 -0.39 7.45 -15.53
CA GLU A 107 -0.16 8.85 -15.16
C GLU A 107 -1.06 9.81 -15.91
N LYS A 108 -1.27 9.56 -17.21
CA LYS A 108 -2.17 10.36 -18.04
C LYS A 108 -3.63 10.23 -17.58
N ASP A 109 -4.05 9.01 -17.26
CA ASP A 109 -5.45 8.71 -16.94
C ASP A 109 -5.82 9.08 -15.50
N THR A 110 -4.88 9.00 -14.57
CA THR A 110 -5.10 9.28 -13.14
C THR A 110 -4.64 10.67 -12.72
N GLY A 111 -3.71 11.28 -13.46
CA GLY A 111 -3.06 12.53 -13.11
C GLY A 111 -2.02 12.42 -11.98
N VAL A 112 -1.72 11.21 -11.49
CA VAL A 112 -0.79 10.94 -10.38
C VAL A 112 0.46 10.25 -10.90
N THR A 113 1.63 10.61 -10.35
CA THR A 113 2.92 10.01 -10.71
C THR A 113 2.94 8.52 -10.41
N VAL A 114 3.52 7.73 -11.31
CA VAL A 114 3.76 6.30 -11.09
C VAL A 114 5.25 6.10 -10.82
N LEU A 115 5.60 5.44 -9.72
CA LEU A 115 7.00 5.18 -9.41
C LEU A 115 7.63 4.32 -10.51
N ARG A 116 8.82 4.70 -10.98
CA ARG A 116 9.65 3.84 -11.84
C ARG A 116 10.65 3.10 -10.95
N HIS A 117 10.53 1.79 -10.84
CA HIS A 117 11.32 1.00 -9.89
C HIS A 117 11.68 -0.39 -10.45
N PRO A 118 12.96 -0.81 -10.41
CA PRO A 118 13.37 -2.11 -10.95
C PRO A 118 12.94 -3.27 -10.04
N THR A 119 12.79 -3.01 -8.74
CA THR A 119 12.47 -4.01 -7.72
C THR A 119 10.96 -4.05 -7.48
N LYS A 120 10.33 -5.23 -7.46
CA LYS A 120 8.90 -5.34 -7.11
C LYS A 120 8.66 -5.18 -5.61
N LYS A 121 7.44 -4.79 -5.23
CA LYS A 121 6.96 -4.81 -3.84
C LYS A 121 7.14 -6.22 -3.24
N PRO A 122 7.54 -6.33 -1.96
CA PRO A 122 7.75 -5.25 -0.99
C PRO A 122 9.14 -4.59 -1.06
N GLY A 123 9.98 -4.89 -2.05
CA GLY A 123 11.39 -4.48 -2.05
C GLY A 123 11.70 -3.05 -2.51
N CYS A 124 10.72 -2.30 -3.02
CA CYS A 124 10.91 -0.96 -3.58
C CYS A 124 10.72 0.20 -2.60
N PHE A 125 10.75 -0.06 -1.29
CA PHE A 125 10.55 0.98 -0.28
C PHE A 125 11.69 2.02 -0.26
N GLY A 126 12.89 1.66 -0.73
CA GLY A 126 14.02 2.59 -0.87
C GLY A 126 13.72 3.67 -1.91
N GLU A 127 13.24 3.26 -3.09
CA GLU A 127 12.87 4.13 -4.20
C GLU A 127 11.67 5.03 -3.83
N ILE A 128 10.70 4.52 -3.06
CA ILE A 128 9.62 5.33 -2.49
C ILE A 128 10.19 6.41 -1.56
N GLY A 129 11.11 6.03 -0.66
CA GLY A 129 11.76 6.98 0.26
C GLY A 129 12.54 8.06 -0.48
N GLU A 130 13.28 7.71 -1.53
CA GLU A 130 14.02 8.67 -2.36
C GLU A 130 13.10 9.63 -3.11
N TYR A 131 11.93 9.17 -3.57
CA TYR A 131 10.92 10.03 -4.17
C TYR A 131 10.41 11.08 -3.17
N PHE A 132 9.95 10.64 -2.00
CA PHE A 132 9.35 11.53 -0.99
C PHE A 132 10.35 12.46 -0.29
N LYS A 133 11.62 12.06 -0.21
CA LYS A 133 12.70 12.89 0.32
C LYS A 133 12.85 14.23 -0.41
N GLN A 134 12.48 14.30 -1.69
CA GLN A 134 12.53 15.53 -2.49
C GLN A 134 11.50 16.57 -2.05
N PHE A 135 10.52 16.16 -1.24
CA PHE A 135 9.43 16.99 -0.73
C PHE A 135 9.46 17.10 0.81
N ASP A 136 10.59 16.74 1.43
CA ASP A 136 10.79 16.73 2.89
C ASP A 136 9.74 15.90 3.66
N ILE A 137 9.24 14.82 3.04
CA ILE A 137 8.31 13.87 3.65
C ILE A 137 9.07 12.66 4.18
N LEU A 138 8.93 12.38 5.47
CA LEU A 138 9.58 11.28 6.16
C LEU A 138 8.71 10.01 6.13
N PRO A 139 9.30 8.79 6.28
CA PRO A 139 8.55 7.53 6.23
C PRO A 139 7.33 7.48 7.17
N HIS A 140 7.46 7.97 8.41
CA HIS A 140 6.37 7.98 9.39
C HIS A 140 5.25 8.99 9.09
N GLU A 141 5.38 9.79 8.03
CA GLU A 141 4.37 10.73 7.51
C GLU A 141 3.71 10.18 6.24
N ILE A 142 4.05 8.95 5.83
CA ILE A 142 3.54 8.31 4.61
C ILE A 142 2.53 7.24 4.98
N LEU A 143 1.41 7.21 4.24
CA LEU A 143 0.42 6.15 4.28
C LEU A 143 0.48 5.31 3.00
N ILE A 144 0.67 4.00 3.14
CA ILE A 144 0.60 3.05 2.02
C ILE A 144 -0.79 2.40 2.02
N VAL A 145 -1.48 2.51 0.90
CA VAL A 145 -2.82 1.93 0.65
C VAL A 145 -2.68 0.78 -0.34
N GLY A 146 -3.15 -0.42 0.02
CA GLY A 146 -3.10 -1.59 -0.87
C GLY A 146 -3.97 -2.75 -0.41
N ASP A 147 -4.08 -3.79 -1.22
CA ASP A 147 -4.98 -4.94 -0.99
C ASP A 147 -4.25 -6.22 -0.51
N ARG A 148 -2.90 -6.22 -0.45
CA ARG A 148 -2.11 -7.38 -0.05
C ARG A 148 -1.38 -7.15 1.27
N LEU A 149 -1.47 -8.11 2.19
CA LEU A 149 -0.69 -8.09 3.43
C LEU A 149 0.79 -8.37 3.17
N PHE A 150 1.10 -9.33 2.29
CA PHE A 150 2.47 -9.79 2.07
C PHE A 150 3.27 -8.95 1.09
N THR A 151 2.66 -7.92 0.48
CA THR A 151 3.40 -6.93 -0.31
C THR A 151 3.19 -5.54 0.25
N ASP A 152 1.98 -5.01 0.31
CA ASP A 152 1.77 -3.58 0.61
C ASP A 152 1.98 -3.29 2.09
N MET A 153 1.33 -4.06 2.97
CA MET A 153 1.49 -3.87 4.41
C MET A 153 2.88 -4.24 4.89
N LEU A 154 3.45 -5.33 4.34
CA LEU A 154 4.84 -5.69 4.61
C LEU A 154 5.81 -4.57 4.18
N MET A 155 5.61 -3.98 3.01
CA MET A 155 6.40 -2.85 2.54
C MET A 155 6.24 -1.63 3.44
N ALA A 156 5.02 -1.30 3.84
CA ALA A 156 4.74 -0.17 4.75
C ALA A 156 5.50 -0.31 6.06
N ASN A 157 5.38 -1.48 6.71
CA ASN A 157 6.05 -1.74 7.99
C ASN A 157 7.57 -1.82 7.84
N MET A 158 8.10 -2.36 6.75
CA MET A 158 9.54 -2.38 6.48
C MET A 158 10.11 -0.98 6.22
N MET A 159 9.30 -0.09 5.61
CA MET A 159 9.67 1.29 5.35
C MET A 159 9.63 2.18 6.61
N GLY A 160 8.91 1.74 7.65
CA GLY A 160 8.60 2.58 8.81
C GLY A 160 7.48 3.58 8.51
N SER A 161 6.51 3.17 7.70
CA SER A 161 5.35 3.96 7.26
C SER A 161 4.04 3.36 7.75
N TRP A 162 2.95 4.13 7.67
CA TRP A 162 1.61 3.64 8.01
C TRP A 162 1.04 2.78 6.87
N GLY A 163 0.17 1.83 7.22
CA GLY A 163 -0.43 0.89 6.28
C GLY A 163 -1.95 0.84 6.41
N LEU A 164 -2.65 1.12 5.31
CA LEU A 164 -4.10 0.95 5.16
C LEU A 164 -4.36 -0.22 4.21
N TRP A 165 -4.90 -1.31 4.75
CA TRP A 165 -5.25 -2.49 3.97
C TRP A 165 -6.72 -2.46 3.55
N LEU A 166 -6.95 -2.69 2.25
CA LEU A 166 -8.25 -2.94 1.68
C LEU A 166 -8.51 -4.45 1.69
N SER A 167 -9.36 -4.93 2.59
CA SER A 167 -9.58 -6.37 2.80
C SER A 167 -10.28 -7.04 1.62
N ASP A 168 -11.11 -6.29 0.89
CA ASP A 168 -11.77 -6.74 -0.33
C ASP A 168 -11.14 -6.11 -1.57
N GLY A 169 -10.80 -4.81 -1.53
CA GLY A 169 -10.36 -4.06 -2.70
C GLY A 169 -11.52 -3.73 -3.64
N VAL A 170 -11.27 -3.68 -4.95
CA VAL A 170 -12.34 -3.55 -5.96
C VAL A 170 -13.25 -4.78 -5.95
N GLU A 171 -12.65 -5.96 -5.84
CA GLU A 171 -13.36 -7.22 -5.72
C GLU A 171 -12.61 -8.17 -4.79
N GLN A 172 -13.37 -8.89 -3.95
CA GLN A 172 -12.76 -9.84 -3.03
C GLN A 172 -12.10 -10.99 -3.79
N SER A 173 -10.78 -10.93 -3.91
CA SER A 173 -10.01 -11.89 -4.69
C SER A 173 -10.15 -13.32 -4.15
N GLN A 174 -10.49 -14.25 -5.05
CA GLN A 174 -10.60 -15.69 -4.78
C GLN A 174 -9.29 -16.45 -5.01
N LYS A 175 -8.22 -15.74 -5.40
CA LYS A 175 -6.87 -16.33 -5.55
C LYS A 175 -6.39 -16.88 -4.20
N VAL A 176 -5.58 -17.94 -4.25
CA VAL A 176 -5.12 -18.68 -3.05
C VAL A 176 -4.38 -17.76 -2.06
N PHE A 177 -3.44 -16.96 -2.53
CA PHE A 177 -2.63 -16.08 -1.67
C PHE A 177 -3.43 -14.99 -0.94
N PRO A 178 -4.28 -14.19 -1.60
CA PRO A 178 -5.18 -13.26 -0.89
C PRO A 178 -6.08 -13.94 0.13
N LYS A 179 -6.61 -15.13 -0.18
CA LYS A 179 -7.42 -15.89 0.76
C LYS A 179 -6.63 -16.32 1.99
N MET A 180 -5.39 -16.79 1.81
CA MET A 180 -4.48 -17.14 2.92
C MET A 180 -4.14 -15.92 3.78
N GLU A 181 -3.88 -14.77 3.18
CA GLU A 181 -3.61 -13.52 3.90
C GLU A 181 -4.79 -13.09 4.77
N ARG A 182 -6.01 -13.09 4.23
CA ARG A 182 -7.21 -12.80 5.02
C ARG A 182 -7.40 -13.77 6.19
N GLN A 183 -7.12 -15.06 5.98
CA GLN A 183 -7.17 -16.06 7.05
C GLN A 183 -6.11 -15.82 8.12
N LEU A 184 -4.90 -15.43 7.72
CA LEU A 184 -3.85 -15.06 8.66
C LEU A 184 -4.26 -13.84 9.50
N TYR A 185 -4.72 -12.77 8.85
CA TYR A 185 -5.21 -11.57 9.55
C TYR A 185 -6.34 -11.90 10.51
N SER A 186 -7.30 -12.74 10.07
CA SER A 186 -8.39 -13.17 10.93
C SER A 186 -7.89 -13.87 12.19
N ARG A 187 -6.89 -14.76 12.08
CA ARG A 187 -6.31 -15.49 13.22
C ARG A 187 -5.48 -14.64 14.17
N LEU A 188 -4.76 -13.64 13.63
CA LEU A 188 -3.85 -12.81 14.41
C LEU A 188 -4.53 -11.58 15.03
N VAL A 189 -5.63 -11.11 14.43
CA VAL A 189 -6.26 -9.85 14.83
C VAL A 189 -7.74 -10.10 15.11
N ALA A 190 -8.53 -10.43 14.08
CA ALA A 190 -9.99 -10.43 14.21
C ALA A 190 -10.54 -11.45 15.22
N SER A 191 -9.84 -12.56 15.46
CA SER A 191 -10.25 -13.61 16.40
C SER A 191 -9.63 -13.50 17.78
N GLN A 192 -8.71 -12.56 18.02
CA GLN A 192 -7.91 -12.49 19.26
C GLN A 192 -8.58 -11.70 20.39
N GLY A 193 -9.82 -11.24 20.22
CA GLY A 193 -10.60 -10.58 21.26
C GLY A 193 -9.87 -9.37 21.85
N GLU A 194 -9.51 -9.45 23.13
CA GLU A 194 -8.89 -8.36 23.90
C GLU A 194 -7.37 -8.20 23.66
N ASN A 195 -6.70 -9.14 22.99
CA ASN A 195 -5.24 -9.10 22.79
C ASN A 195 -4.83 -9.38 21.34
N PRO A 196 -5.27 -8.55 20.37
CA PRO A 196 -4.87 -8.70 18.98
C PRO A 196 -3.37 -8.43 18.79
N TRP A 197 -2.77 -9.11 17.81
CA TRP A 197 -1.46 -8.74 17.33
C TRP A 197 -1.55 -7.35 16.68
N VAL A 198 -0.53 -6.52 16.90
CA VAL A 198 -0.45 -5.16 16.34
C VAL A 198 0.75 -5.03 15.41
N PRO A 199 0.66 -4.19 14.36
CA PRO A 199 1.80 -3.84 13.53
C PRO A 199 2.85 -3.02 14.32
N PRO A 200 4.10 -2.96 13.85
CA PRO A 200 5.08 -2.04 14.41
C PRO A 200 4.68 -0.59 14.16
N THR A 201 4.69 0.25 15.19
CA THR A 201 4.41 1.68 15.05
C THR A 201 5.55 2.39 14.31
N PRO A 202 5.27 3.16 13.24
CA PRO A 202 6.21 4.10 12.65
C PRO A 202 6.78 5.05 13.70
N THR A 203 8.10 5.26 13.71
CA THR A 203 8.75 6.17 14.66
C THR A 203 9.52 7.26 13.94
N SER A 204 9.56 8.44 14.54
CA SER A 204 10.34 9.60 14.08
C SER A 204 11.82 9.53 14.49
N ASN A 205 12.20 8.54 15.30
CA ASN A 205 13.55 8.41 15.83
C ASN A 205 14.51 7.84 14.77
N LEU A 206 15.10 8.74 13.99
CA LEU A 206 16.43 8.59 13.39
C LEU A 206 17.39 9.57 14.07
#